data_AF-A0A954Q0B0-F1
#
_entry.id   AF-A0A954Q0B0-F1
#
_cell.length_a   1.000
_cell.length_b   1.000
_cell.length_c   1.000
_cell.angle_alpha   90.00
_cell.angle_beta   90.00
_cell.angle_gamma   90.00
#
_symmetry.space_group_name_H-M   'P 1'
#
loop_
_entity.id
_entity.type
_entity.pdbx_description
1 polymer ?
#
loop_
_entity_poly.entity_id
_entity_poly.type
_entity_poly.pdbx_seq_one_letter_code
_entity_poly.pdbx_strand_id
1 'polypeptide(L)'
;MIRVAGLSLHRGLSVCFVIAIVAVTPLIGRDAIIQDTVGQDSVAQDAEDEFAIEEAEITSSDRDHWSYRPIVRPSIPHVKDSQWPSTPIDRFILARLENQSLRPAPAANATTLVRRLYWDLTGLPPTIDQIQSFVDDSSDDAYQRLVDELLASPEFGKRWGQVWLDLARYADTDGYEHDKVRDQAWKYRDWVIEAINDDLPYSDFVGWQIAGDELAGAGNSSDHSPQSLATAFCVSGPDMPDINSMDERRHVLLNEITSTVGSVMLGLQFGCAQCHDHKYDAISQADFYRLRAFFDSSIELKKNQSVSVLASHKDYPQTHLMIRGDWRRTGPPVEPAFPRVANLS
;
A
#
# COMPACT_ATOMS: atom_id res chain seq x y z
N MET A 1 -27.65 5.15 27.50
CA MET A 1 -26.82 4.70 28.64
C MET A 1 -26.20 3.37 28.24
N ILE A 2 -24.98 3.36 27.68
CA ILE A 2 -24.34 2.15 27.16
C ILE A 2 -22.84 2.20 27.51
N ARG A 3 -22.37 1.19 28.23
CA ARG A 3 -20.95 0.92 28.50
C ARG A 3 -20.43 0.04 27.36
N VAL A 4 -19.43 0.53 26.63
CA VAL A 4 -18.60 -0.33 25.77
C VAL A 4 -17.45 -0.84 26.64
N ALA A 5 -17.42 -2.15 26.89
CA ALA A 5 -16.34 -2.81 27.59
C ALA A 5 -15.12 -2.92 26.65
N GLY A 6 -13.98 -2.37 27.09
CA GLY A 6 -12.72 -2.48 26.35
C GLY A 6 -12.15 -3.89 26.45
N LEU A 7 -11.74 -4.45 25.29
CA LEU A 7 -10.84 -5.59 25.25
C LEU A 7 -9.40 -5.12 25.48
N SER A 8 -8.75 -5.77 26.44
CA SER A 8 -7.38 -5.56 26.88
C SER A 8 -6.41 -6.35 26.01
N LEU A 9 -5.45 -5.68 25.36
CA LEU A 9 -4.30 -6.29 24.69
C LEU A 9 -3.12 -6.39 25.67
N HIS A 10 -2.70 -7.62 25.97
CA HIS A 10 -1.42 -7.90 26.64
C HIS A 10 -0.74 -9.07 25.93
N ARG A 11 0.44 -8.80 25.35
CA ARG A 11 1.69 -9.55 25.57
C ARG A 11 2.79 -8.96 24.69
N GLY A 12 3.85 -8.46 25.35
CA GLY A 12 5.11 -8.11 24.70
C GLY A 12 5.99 -9.35 24.55
N LEU A 13 6.91 -9.28 23.59
CA LEU A 13 8.16 -10.03 23.62
C LEU A 13 9.26 -9.14 23.03
N SER A 14 10.35 -9.02 23.79
CA SER A 14 11.56 -8.29 23.46
C SER A 14 12.58 -9.28 22.89
N VAL A 15 13.18 -8.98 21.74
CA VAL A 15 14.33 -9.74 21.21
C VAL A 15 15.41 -8.75 20.77
N CYS A 16 16.56 -8.85 21.45
CA CYS A 16 17.78 -8.11 21.15
C CYS A 16 18.48 -8.71 19.92
N PHE A 17 18.91 -7.85 18.99
CA PHE A 17 19.83 -8.23 17.91
C PHE A 17 21.27 -7.86 18.29
N VAL A 18 22.18 -8.82 18.18
CA VAL A 18 23.64 -8.62 18.24
C VAL A 18 24.16 -8.66 16.81
N ILE A 19 24.75 -7.57 16.34
CA ILE A 19 25.42 -7.49 15.03
C ILE A 19 26.93 -7.63 15.26
N ALA A 20 27.56 -8.59 14.58
CA ALA A 20 29.01 -8.70 14.45
C ALA A 20 29.43 -8.28 13.04
N ILE A 21 30.27 -7.24 12.93
CA ILE A 21 30.83 -6.73 11.68
C ILE A 21 32.23 -7.34 11.51
N VAL A 22 32.50 -7.95 10.36
CA VAL A 22 33.86 -8.29 9.90
C VAL A 22 34.12 -7.49 8.63
N ALA A 23 35.10 -6.59 8.69
CA ALA A 23 35.57 -5.80 7.55
C ALA A 23 36.73 -6.50 6.85
N VAL A 24 36.71 -6.55 5.52
CA VAL A 24 37.86 -6.91 4.68
C VAL A 24 38.02 -5.83 3.61
N THR A 25 39.19 -5.21 3.56
CA THR A 25 39.60 -4.19 2.58
C THR A 25 40.56 -4.81 1.57
N PRO A 26 40.51 -4.48 0.27
CA PRO A 26 41.62 -4.75 -0.65
C PRO A 26 42.41 -3.47 -0.99
N LEU A 27 43.73 -3.66 -1.10
CA LEU A 27 44.74 -2.66 -1.49
C LEU A 27 44.84 -2.56 -3.03
N ILE A 28 44.89 -1.33 -3.54
CA ILE A 28 45.11 -0.99 -4.96
C ILE A 28 46.61 -0.92 -5.24
N GLY A 29 47.06 -1.60 -6.31
CA GLY A 29 48.37 -1.41 -6.94
C GLY A 29 48.22 -0.71 -8.30
N ARG A 30 48.95 0.39 -8.48
CA ARG A 30 49.10 1.14 -9.74
C ARG A 30 50.27 0.54 -10.53
N ASP A 31 50.12 0.42 -11.85
CA ASP A 31 51.23 0.56 -12.80
C ASP A 31 50.72 1.18 -14.11
N ALA A 32 51.52 2.11 -14.64
CA ALA A 32 51.26 2.91 -15.83
C ALA A 32 52.23 2.51 -16.94
N ILE A 33 51.74 2.36 -18.18
CA ILE A 33 52.56 2.35 -19.41
C ILE A 33 51.81 3.13 -20.52
N ILE A 34 52.59 3.92 -21.25
CA ILE A 34 52.20 4.95 -22.23
C ILE A 34 52.16 4.38 -23.68
N GLN A 35 51.07 4.71 -24.38
CA GLN A 35 50.80 5.01 -25.81
C GLN A 35 51.33 4.14 -26.96
N ASP A 36 50.41 3.84 -27.89
CA ASP A 36 50.58 4.17 -29.32
C ASP A 36 49.21 4.40 -29.99
N THR A 37 49.15 5.40 -30.89
CA THR A 37 47.94 5.95 -31.51
C THR A 37 47.85 5.57 -32.99
N VAL A 38 46.74 4.98 -33.44
CA VAL A 38 46.26 5.07 -34.84
C VAL A 38 44.73 5.14 -34.82
N GLY A 39 44.17 6.20 -35.38
CA GLY A 39 42.73 6.50 -35.29
C GLY A 39 41.87 5.80 -36.34
N GLN A 40 40.60 5.63 -35.99
CA GLN A 40 39.44 5.81 -36.87
C GLN A 40 38.14 5.65 -36.06
N ASP A 41 37.17 6.52 -36.39
CA ASP A 41 35.76 6.53 -36.01
C ASP A 41 35.41 6.81 -34.54
N SER A 42 35.08 8.09 -34.28
CA SER A 42 34.49 8.56 -33.03
C SER A 42 33.07 8.02 -32.87
N VAL A 43 32.96 6.79 -32.35
CA VAL A 43 31.86 6.49 -31.43
C VAL A 43 32.10 7.37 -30.23
N ALA A 44 31.18 8.29 -29.93
CA ALA A 44 31.18 8.99 -28.65
C ALA A 44 31.08 7.92 -27.57
N GLN A 45 32.23 7.56 -26.99
CA GLN A 45 32.28 7.00 -25.65
C GLN A 45 31.78 8.13 -24.76
N ASP A 46 30.46 8.12 -24.51
CA ASP A 46 29.92 8.78 -23.34
C ASP A 46 30.76 8.25 -22.19
N ALA A 47 31.57 9.14 -21.61
CA ALA A 47 32.28 8.83 -20.38
C ALA A 47 31.22 8.29 -19.41
N GLU A 48 31.50 7.12 -18.83
CA GLU A 48 30.79 6.65 -17.64
C GLU A 48 31.06 7.68 -16.54
N ASP A 49 30.33 8.80 -16.56
CA ASP A 49 30.21 9.67 -15.42
C ASP A 49 29.72 8.76 -14.30
N GLU A 50 30.55 8.54 -13.30
CA GLU A 50 30.23 7.78 -12.11
C GLU A 50 29.09 8.53 -11.41
N PHE A 51 27.84 8.21 -11.77
CA PHE A 51 26.66 8.82 -11.19
C PHE A 51 26.67 8.50 -9.70
N ALA A 52 26.83 9.49 -8.84
CA ALA A 52 26.69 9.31 -7.40
C ALA A 52 25.22 9.52 -6.99
N ILE A 53 24.79 8.83 -5.92
CA ILE A 53 23.52 9.16 -5.27
C ILE A 53 23.72 10.46 -4.50
N GLU A 54 23.22 11.56 -5.05
CA GLU A 54 23.14 12.85 -4.39
C GLU A 54 21.73 13.04 -3.85
N GLU A 55 21.59 13.15 -2.52
CA GLU A 55 20.31 13.33 -1.88
C GLU A 55 20.33 14.55 -0.98
N ALA A 56 19.30 15.37 -1.04
CA ALA A 56 19.11 16.45 -0.09
C ALA A 56 19.01 15.89 1.35
N GLU A 57 19.54 16.65 2.29
CA GLU A 57 19.36 16.39 3.72
C GLU A 57 17.89 16.52 4.08
N ILE A 58 17.36 15.54 4.84
CA ILE A 58 16.00 15.62 5.38
C ILE A 58 16.03 16.57 6.57
N THR A 59 15.40 17.73 6.41
CA THR A 59 15.32 18.76 7.45
C THR A 59 14.25 18.42 8.49
N SER A 60 14.26 19.16 9.62
CA SER A 60 13.16 19.05 10.59
C SER A 60 11.81 19.46 9.99
N SER A 61 11.81 20.46 9.10
CA SER A 61 10.58 20.95 8.45
C SER A 61 9.94 19.87 7.57
N ASP A 62 10.73 19.00 6.95
CA ASP A 62 10.22 17.89 6.13
C ASP A 62 9.45 16.87 6.97
N ARG A 63 9.80 16.73 8.25
CA ARG A 63 9.15 15.82 9.21
C ARG A 63 8.10 16.49 10.09
N ASP A 64 7.91 17.80 9.97
CA ASP A 64 6.92 18.54 10.76
C ASP A 64 5.47 18.34 10.29
N HIS A 65 5.29 17.75 9.10
CA HIS A 65 3.96 17.39 8.60
C HIS A 65 3.27 16.41 9.54
N TRP A 66 1.97 16.64 9.80
CA TRP A 66 1.23 15.93 10.85
C TRP A 66 1.22 14.40 10.67
N SER A 67 1.32 13.91 9.43
CA SER A 67 1.32 12.48 9.12
C SER A 67 2.63 11.76 9.46
N TYR A 68 3.74 12.48 9.58
CA TYR A 68 5.04 11.91 9.98
C TYR A 68 5.28 11.98 11.48
N ARG A 69 4.35 12.59 12.22
CA ARG A 69 4.48 12.77 13.68
C ARG A 69 3.77 11.64 14.41
N PRO A 70 4.30 11.18 15.56
CA PRO A 70 3.62 10.21 16.39
C PRO A 70 2.20 10.66 16.75
N ILE A 71 1.24 9.76 16.63
CA ILE A 71 -0.15 10.03 17.02
C ILE A 71 -0.20 10.14 18.55
N VAL A 72 -0.61 11.31 19.03
CA VAL A 72 -0.88 11.56 20.45
C VAL A 72 -2.37 11.63 20.68
N ARG A 73 -2.85 11.03 21.77
CA ARG A 73 -4.28 11.09 22.12
C ARG A 73 -4.64 12.51 22.58
N PRO A 74 -5.43 13.29 21.82
CA PRO A 74 -5.75 14.65 22.19
C PRO A 74 -6.71 14.68 23.39
N SER A 75 -6.66 15.78 24.15
CA SER A 75 -7.69 16.06 25.15
C SER A 75 -9.05 16.28 24.47
N ILE A 76 -10.09 15.66 24.99
CA ILE A 76 -11.46 15.82 24.49
C ILE A 76 -11.90 17.27 24.75
N PRO A 77 -12.39 18.01 23.73
CA PRO A 77 -12.76 19.40 23.90
C PRO A 77 -14.02 19.57 24.75
N HIS A 78 -14.08 20.69 25.47
CA HIS A 78 -15.30 21.16 26.10
C HIS A 78 -16.20 21.82 25.05
N VAL A 79 -17.49 21.53 25.13
CA VAL A 79 -18.55 22.03 24.24
C VAL A 79 -19.64 22.68 25.06
N LYS A 80 -20.36 23.64 24.49
CA LYS A 80 -21.47 24.34 25.16
C LYS A 80 -22.68 23.44 25.31
N ASP A 81 -23.05 22.72 24.25
CA ASP A 81 -24.10 21.70 24.31
C ASP A 81 -23.51 20.34 24.68
N SER A 82 -23.65 19.97 25.95
CA SER A 82 -23.17 18.68 26.45
C SER A 82 -24.13 17.51 26.21
N GLN A 83 -25.34 17.75 25.72
CA GLN A 83 -26.38 16.72 25.55
C GLN A 83 -26.37 16.08 24.16
N TRP A 84 -25.97 16.84 23.13
CA TRP A 84 -25.91 16.33 21.75
C TRP A 84 -24.84 15.23 21.52
N PRO A 85 -23.59 15.36 22.01
CA PRO A 85 -22.55 14.37 21.74
C PRO A 85 -22.85 13.00 22.36
N SER A 86 -22.81 11.94 21.55
CA SER A 86 -22.99 10.55 22.00
C SER A 86 -21.64 9.84 22.21
N THR A 87 -20.61 10.26 21.47
CA THR A 87 -19.25 9.73 21.55
C THR A 87 -18.22 10.86 21.79
N PRO A 88 -16.98 10.54 22.17
CA PRO A 88 -15.91 11.53 22.22
C PRO A 88 -15.65 12.24 20.88
N ILE A 89 -15.85 11.55 19.74
CA ILE A 89 -15.65 12.10 18.40
C ILE A 89 -16.65 13.25 18.14
N ASP A 90 -17.90 13.08 18.55
CA ASP A 90 -18.95 14.09 18.39
C ASP A 90 -18.59 15.41 19.08
N ARG A 91 -17.82 15.35 20.18
CA ARG A 91 -17.33 16.57 20.86
C ARG A 91 -16.33 17.34 20.02
N PHE A 92 -15.46 16.66 19.26
CA PHE A 92 -14.55 17.33 18.33
C PHE A 92 -15.30 18.00 17.18
N ILE A 93 -16.32 17.32 16.63
CA ILE A 93 -17.18 17.87 15.58
C ILE A 93 -17.95 19.08 16.12
N LEU A 94 -18.61 18.94 17.26
CA LEU A 94 -19.43 19.99 17.86
C LEU A 94 -18.58 21.20 18.28
N ALA A 95 -17.39 20.99 18.85
CA ALA A 95 -16.48 22.08 19.19
C ALA A 95 -16.12 22.92 17.95
N ARG A 96 -15.89 22.27 16.80
CA ARG A 96 -15.63 22.98 15.53
C ARG A 96 -16.86 23.74 15.04
N LEU A 97 -18.04 23.13 15.10
CA LEU A 97 -19.30 23.78 14.72
C LEU A 97 -19.58 25.00 15.60
N GLU A 98 -19.51 24.87 16.92
CA GLU A 98 -19.75 25.95 17.88
C GLU A 98 -18.78 27.12 17.70
N ASN A 99 -17.50 26.83 17.42
CA ASN A 99 -16.49 27.86 17.14
C ASN A 99 -16.80 28.62 15.83
N GLN A 100 -17.46 27.97 14.88
CA GLN A 100 -17.95 28.59 13.64
C GLN A 100 -19.39 29.12 13.76
N SER A 101 -19.97 29.14 14.96
CA SER A 101 -21.37 29.52 15.20
C SER A 101 -22.39 28.70 14.40
N LEU A 102 -22.04 27.46 14.06
CA LEU A 102 -22.90 26.48 13.41
C LEU A 102 -23.55 25.55 14.44
N ARG A 103 -24.64 24.90 14.04
CA ARG A 103 -25.32 23.86 14.81
C ARG A 103 -25.35 22.56 14.03
N PRO A 104 -25.37 21.40 14.70
CA PRO A 104 -25.59 20.13 14.03
C PRO A 104 -26.89 20.14 13.21
N ALA A 105 -26.87 19.44 12.08
CA ALA A 105 -28.09 19.19 11.31
C ALA A 105 -29.04 18.29 12.10
N PRO A 106 -30.37 18.42 11.90
CA PRO A 106 -31.32 17.48 12.48
C PRO A 106 -31.05 16.05 11.97
N ALA A 107 -31.39 15.06 12.80
CA ALA A 107 -31.31 13.66 12.41
C ALA A 107 -32.19 13.40 11.16
N ALA A 108 -31.70 12.55 10.27
CA ALA A 108 -32.47 12.12 9.12
C ALA A 108 -33.67 11.27 9.57
N ASN A 109 -34.78 11.32 8.82
CA ASN A 109 -35.93 10.46 9.10
C ASN A 109 -35.60 8.98 8.87
N ALA A 110 -36.39 8.08 9.47
CA ALA A 110 -36.15 6.63 9.44
C ALA A 110 -36.01 6.08 8.01
N THR A 111 -36.87 6.49 7.08
CA THR A 111 -36.81 6.08 5.66
C THR A 111 -35.51 6.50 4.98
N THR A 112 -34.98 7.69 5.31
CA THR A 112 -33.69 8.16 4.79
C THR A 112 -32.54 7.38 5.41
N LEU A 113 -32.60 7.09 6.71
CA LEU A 113 -31.57 6.34 7.43
C LEU A 113 -31.45 4.91 6.89
N VAL A 114 -32.55 4.16 6.79
CA VAL A 114 -32.52 2.79 6.25
C VAL A 114 -31.97 2.76 4.82
N ARG A 115 -32.37 3.72 3.98
CA ARG A 115 -31.86 3.78 2.61
C ARG A 115 -30.36 4.04 2.56
N ARG A 116 -29.83 4.94 3.40
CA ARG A 116 -28.39 5.22 3.48
C ARG A 116 -27.62 4.01 3.98
N LEU A 117 -28.08 3.39 5.07
CA LEU A 117 -27.43 2.19 5.64
C LEU A 117 -27.25 1.08 4.60
N TYR A 118 -28.30 0.76 3.86
CA TYR A 118 -28.23 -0.26 2.81
C TYR A 118 -27.25 0.13 1.69
N TRP A 119 -27.33 1.35 1.14
CA TRP A 119 -26.39 1.76 0.10
C TRP A 119 -24.94 1.85 0.56
N ASP A 120 -24.71 2.36 1.77
CA ASP A 120 -23.37 2.59 2.30
C ASP A 120 -22.70 1.26 2.67
N LEU A 121 -23.45 0.34 3.29
CA LEU A 121 -22.90 -0.92 3.79
C LEU A 121 -22.93 -2.04 2.74
N THR A 122 -23.99 -2.18 1.95
CA THR A 122 -24.14 -3.30 1.00
C THR A 122 -24.08 -2.87 -0.46
N GLY A 123 -24.16 -1.58 -0.77
CA GLY A 123 -24.22 -1.10 -2.15
C GLY A 123 -25.54 -1.43 -2.86
N LEU A 124 -26.56 -1.89 -2.14
CA LEU A 124 -27.86 -2.28 -2.69
C LEU A 124 -28.96 -1.44 -2.06
N PRO A 125 -30.08 -1.19 -2.76
CA PRO A 125 -31.25 -0.56 -2.15
C PRO A 125 -31.99 -1.55 -1.22
N PRO A 126 -32.63 -1.08 -0.14
CA PRO A 126 -33.51 -1.91 0.68
C PRO A 126 -34.81 -2.25 -0.08
N THR A 127 -35.42 -3.38 0.26
CA THR A 127 -36.78 -3.71 -0.19
C THR A 127 -37.83 -2.91 0.57
N ILE A 128 -39.07 -2.88 0.06
CA ILE A 128 -40.18 -2.20 0.74
C ILE A 128 -40.44 -2.81 2.12
N ASP A 129 -40.38 -4.13 2.25
CA ASP A 129 -40.62 -4.82 3.52
C ASP A 129 -39.51 -4.51 4.54
N GLN A 130 -38.25 -4.40 4.11
CA GLN A 130 -37.13 -3.98 4.96
C GLN A 130 -37.29 -2.53 5.43
N ILE A 131 -37.71 -1.62 4.55
CA ILE A 131 -38.01 -0.24 4.92
C ILE A 131 -39.13 -0.20 5.96
N GLN A 132 -40.24 -0.90 5.71
CA GLN A 132 -41.39 -0.89 6.60
C GLN A 132 -41.04 -1.48 7.97
N SER A 133 -40.31 -2.59 7.99
CA SER A 133 -39.85 -3.23 9.23
C SER A 133 -39.01 -2.28 10.07
N PHE A 134 -38.09 -1.52 9.46
CA PHE A 134 -37.28 -0.54 10.19
C PHE A 134 -38.08 0.69 10.64
N VAL A 135 -39.01 1.17 9.82
CA VAL A 135 -39.81 2.37 10.13
C VAL A 135 -40.81 2.10 11.27
N ASP A 136 -41.37 0.89 11.33
CA ASP A 136 -42.34 0.49 12.35
C ASP A 136 -41.69 0.01 13.66
N ASP A 137 -40.38 -0.27 13.64
CA ASP A 137 -39.63 -0.69 14.82
C ASP A 137 -39.31 0.51 15.72
N SER A 138 -40.05 0.60 16.83
CA SER A 138 -39.91 1.65 17.84
C SER A 138 -38.90 1.31 18.94
N SER A 139 -38.14 0.21 18.80
CA SER A 139 -37.13 -0.17 19.78
C SER A 139 -35.95 0.80 19.76
N ASP A 140 -35.40 1.11 20.95
CA ASP A 140 -34.25 2.02 21.10
C ASP A 140 -32.97 1.53 20.39
N ASP A 141 -32.89 0.24 20.06
CA ASP A 141 -31.76 -0.42 19.41
C ASP A 141 -32.01 -0.84 17.95
N ALA A 142 -33.14 -0.45 17.35
CA ALA A 142 -33.49 -0.80 15.96
C ALA A 142 -32.39 -0.42 14.95
N TYR A 143 -31.79 0.77 15.11
CA TYR A 143 -30.69 1.23 14.27
C TYR A 143 -29.45 0.34 14.41
N GLN A 144 -29.05 0.03 15.65
CA GLN A 144 -27.86 -0.78 15.91
C GLN A 144 -28.04 -2.19 15.35
N ARG A 145 -29.20 -2.81 15.58
CA ARG A 145 -29.50 -4.15 15.04
C ARG A 145 -29.43 -4.19 13.52
N LEU A 146 -29.98 -3.18 12.84
CA LEU A 146 -29.90 -3.12 11.39
C LEU A 146 -28.45 -2.95 10.91
N VAL A 147 -27.65 -2.11 11.58
CA VAL A 147 -26.22 -1.98 11.26
C VAL A 147 -25.51 -3.32 11.41
N ASP A 148 -25.72 -4.02 12.52
CA ASP A 148 -25.09 -5.32 12.80
C ASP A 148 -25.53 -6.39 11.77
N GLU A 149 -26.81 -6.41 11.38
CA GLU A 149 -27.33 -7.29 10.33
C GLU A 149 -26.67 -7.02 8.97
N LEU A 150 -26.54 -5.74 8.59
CA LEU A 150 -25.94 -5.35 7.33
C LEU A 150 -24.44 -5.61 7.28
N LEU A 151 -23.72 -5.39 8.39
CA LEU A 151 -22.30 -5.72 8.50
C LEU A 151 -22.06 -7.23 8.42
N ALA A 152 -22.98 -8.05 8.96
CA ALA A 152 -22.90 -9.51 8.88
C ALA A 152 -23.37 -10.10 7.53
N SER A 153 -23.90 -9.26 6.63
CA SER A 153 -24.37 -9.70 5.31
C SER A 153 -23.20 -9.95 4.36
N PRO A 154 -23.21 -11.01 3.52
CA PRO A 154 -22.17 -11.23 2.52
C PRO A 154 -22.04 -10.09 1.49
N GLU A 155 -23.09 -9.27 1.33
CA GLU A 155 -23.07 -8.09 0.45
C GLU A 155 -22.14 -6.98 0.99
N PHE A 156 -21.87 -6.94 2.30
CA PHE A 156 -20.92 -6.00 2.89
C PHE A 156 -19.51 -6.20 2.32
N GLY A 157 -19.00 -7.43 2.36
CA GLY A 157 -17.69 -7.77 1.79
C GLY A 157 -17.60 -7.54 0.29
N LYS A 158 -18.70 -7.72 -0.46
CA LYS A 158 -18.72 -7.38 -1.90
C LYS A 158 -18.60 -5.87 -2.12
N ARG A 159 -19.33 -5.07 -1.36
CA ARG A 159 -19.31 -3.61 -1.45
C ARG A 159 -17.95 -3.03 -1.07
N TRP A 160 -17.42 -3.43 0.08
CA TRP A 160 -16.14 -2.94 0.57
C TRP A 160 -14.94 -3.57 -0.16
N GLY A 161 -15.10 -4.82 -0.62
CA GLY A 161 -14.13 -5.48 -1.49
C GLY A 161 -13.93 -4.72 -2.78
N GLN A 162 -14.98 -4.18 -3.41
CA GLN A 162 -14.85 -3.32 -4.58
C GLN A 162 -13.94 -2.11 -4.32
N VAL A 163 -14.14 -1.41 -3.19
CA VAL A 163 -13.31 -0.24 -2.83
C VAL A 163 -11.84 -0.64 -2.70
N TRP A 164 -11.57 -1.79 -2.08
CA TRP A 164 -10.20 -2.29 -1.96
C TRP A 164 -9.61 -2.72 -3.31
N LEU A 165 -10.40 -3.39 -4.15
CA LEU A 165 -9.96 -3.86 -5.46
C LEU A 165 -9.61 -2.70 -6.40
N ASP A 166 -10.31 -1.57 -6.30
CA ASP A 166 -9.94 -0.34 -7.00
C ASP A 166 -8.55 0.16 -6.55
N LEU A 167 -8.24 0.12 -5.25
CA LEU A 167 -6.92 0.47 -4.71
C LEU A 167 -5.83 -0.52 -5.16
N ALA A 168 -6.15 -1.81 -5.19
CA ALA A 168 -5.28 -2.87 -5.69
C ALA A 168 -5.11 -2.82 -7.23
N ARG A 169 -5.86 -1.93 -7.92
CA ARG A 169 -5.88 -1.78 -9.38
C ARG A 169 -6.28 -3.08 -10.09
N TYR A 170 -7.16 -3.83 -9.47
CA TYR A 170 -7.64 -5.11 -9.95
C TYR A 170 -8.32 -5.00 -11.31
N ALA A 171 -8.00 -5.96 -12.19
CA ALA A 171 -8.73 -6.23 -13.41
C ALA A 171 -8.69 -7.73 -13.72
N ASP A 172 -9.74 -8.23 -14.37
CA ASP A 172 -9.79 -9.61 -14.89
C ASP A 172 -8.88 -9.82 -16.12
N THR A 173 -8.17 -8.78 -16.56
CA THR A 173 -7.26 -8.77 -17.71
C THR A 173 -5.98 -7.98 -17.41
N ASP A 174 -4.95 -8.11 -18.25
CA ASP A 174 -3.66 -7.44 -18.10
C ASP A 174 -3.68 -5.93 -18.43
N GLY A 175 -4.69 -5.47 -19.17
CA GLY A 175 -4.73 -4.13 -19.73
C GLY A 175 -3.83 -3.96 -20.95
N TYR A 176 -3.54 -2.71 -21.29
CA TYR A 176 -2.77 -2.32 -22.48
C TYR A 176 -3.32 -2.87 -23.81
N GLU A 177 -2.49 -2.94 -24.85
CA GLU A 177 -2.91 -3.18 -26.24
C GLU A 177 -3.27 -4.66 -26.51
N HIS A 178 -2.58 -5.60 -25.87
CA HIS A 178 -2.80 -7.04 -26.05
C HIS A 178 -3.78 -7.65 -25.04
N ASP A 179 -4.09 -6.94 -23.96
CA ASP A 179 -5.14 -7.19 -22.96
C ASP A 179 -5.55 -8.65 -22.77
N LYS A 180 -4.65 -9.46 -22.19
CA LYS A 180 -4.91 -10.88 -21.98
C LYS A 180 -5.79 -11.10 -20.76
N VAL A 181 -6.68 -12.09 -20.86
CA VAL A 181 -7.49 -12.55 -19.71
C VAL A 181 -6.61 -13.21 -18.66
N ARG A 182 -6.84 -12.85 -17.39
CA ARG A 182 -6.21 -13.45 -16.22
C ARG A 182 -7.15 -14.49 -15.62
N ASP A 183 -7.03 -15.73 -16.07
CA ASP A 183 -7.94 -16.84 -15.71
C ASP A 183 -8.10 -17.08 -14.20
N GLN A 184 -7.16 -16.60 -13.39
CA GLN A 184 -7.12 -16.81 -11.94
C GLN A 184 -7.29 -15.51 -11.12
N ALA A 185 -7.49 -14.35 -11.77
CA ALA A 185 -7.62 -13.06 -11.06
C ALA A 185 -8.77 -13.09 -10.04
N TRP A 186 -9.89 -13.72 -10.39
CA TRP A 186 -11.07 -13.84 -9.54
C TRP A 186 -10.79 -14.44 -8.15
N LYS A 187 -9.72 -15.24 -8.00
CA LYS A 187 -9.35 -15.80 -6.69
C LYS A 187 -8.93 -14.73 -5.70
N TYR A 188 -8.22 -13.70 -6.17
CA TYR A 188 -7.84 -12.57 -5.31
C TYR A 188 -9.06 -11.71 -4.98
N ARG A 189 -9.94 -11.45 -5.96
CA ARG A 189 -11.23 -10.77 -5.72
C ARG A 189 -12.03 -11.47 -4.63
N ASP A 190 -12.22 -12.78 -4.76
CA ASP A 190 -13.01 -13.55 -3.81
C ASP A 190 -12.31 -13.61 -2.44
N TRP A 191 -10.99 -13.75 -2.40
CA TRP A 191 -10.21 -13.66 -1.16
C TRP A 191 -10.39 -12.31 -0.45
N VAL A 192 -10.37 -11.17 -1.15
CA VAL A 192 -10.62 -9.85 -0.55
C VAL A 192 -12.01 -9.77 0.05
N ILE A 193 -13.02 -10.26 -0.67
CA ILE A 193 -14.43 -10.25 -0.20
C ILE A 193 -14.58 -11.11 1.05
N GLU A 194 -13.97 -12.30 1.06
CA GLU A 194 -13.98 -13.22 2.19
C GLU A 194 -13.24 -12.62 3.39
N ALA A 195 -12.04 -12.08 3.20
CA ALA A 195 -11.26 -11.48 4.28
C ALA A 195 -11.98 -10.31 4.97
N ILE A 196 -12.76 -9.52 4.21
CA ILE A 196 -13.58 -8.44 4.78
C ILE A 196 -14.79 -9.00 5.55
N ASN A 197 -15.48 -10.00 4.99
CA ASN A 197 -16.64 -10.61 5.66
C ASN A 197 -16.26 -11.39 6.93
N ASP A 198 -15.06 -11.97 6.96
CA ASP A 198 -14.51 -12.70 8.10
C ASP A 198 -13.92 -11.79 9.18
N ASP A 199 -13.97 -10.46 8.99
CA ASP A 199 -13.40 -9.45 9.90
C ASP A 199 -11.90 -9.71 10.17
N LEU A 200 -11.14 -10.02 9.12
CA LEU A 200 -9.70 -10.27 9.24
C LEU A 200 -9.02 -9.03 9.84
N PRO A 201 -8.20 -9.17 10.91
CA PRO A 201 -7.55 -8.03 11.53
C PRO A 201 -6.77 -7.20 10.49
N TYR A 202 -6.96 -5.89 10.53
CA TYR A 202 -6.36 -4.99 9.52
C TYR A 202 -4.84 -5.18 9.36
N SER A 203 -4.11 -5.46 10.45
CA SER A 203 -2.67 -5.74 10.41
C SER A 203 -2.33 -6.98 9.59
N ASP A 204 -3.14 -8.03 9.69
CA ASP A 204 -2.95 -9.28 8.98
C ASP A 204 -3.39 -9.11 7.52
N PHE A 205 -4.52 -8.43 7.30
CA PHE A 205 -5.00 -8.08 5.97
C PHE A 205 -3.94 -7.34 5.16
N VAL A 206 -3.37 -6.23 5.66
CA VAL A 206 -2.32 -5.50 4.93
C VAL A 206 -1.00 -6.24 4.88
N GLY A 207 -0.63 -6.96 5.95
CA GLY A 207 0.61 -7.72 6.01
C GLY A 207 0.68 -8.83 4.96
N TRP A 208 -0.41 -9.59 4.79
CA TRP A 208 -0.49 -10.66 3.80
C TRP A 208 -0.48 -10.13 2.36
N GLN A 209 -1.03 -8.94 2.11
CA GLN A 209 -1.03 -8.33 0.77
C GLN A 209 0.40 -8.01 0.27
N ILE A 210 1.32 -7.74 1.19
CA ILE A 210 2.71 -7.35 0.87
C ILE A 210 3.66 -8.55 0.91
N ALA A 211 3.48 -9.46 1.87
CA ALA A 211 4.44 -10.52 2.17
C ALA A 211 3.78 -11.83 2.60
N GLY A 212 2.56 -12.11 2.14
CA GLY A 212 1.81 -13.31 2.55
C GLY A 212 2.50 -14.62 2.16
N ASP A 213 3.26 -14.64 1.07
CA ASP A 213 4.11 -15.77 0.65
C ASP A 213 5.26 -16.05 1.63
N GLU A 214 5.83 -15.00 2.23
CA GLU A 214 6.87 -15.11 3.27
C GLU A 214 6.30 -15.45 4.65
N LEU A 215 5.21 -14.78 5.04
CA LEU A 215 4.58 -14.90 6.36
C LEU A 215 3.89 -16.26 6.58
N ALA A 216 3.46 -16.93 5.51
CA ALA A 216 2.84 -18.26 5.58
C ALA A 216 3.83 -19.40 5.82
N GLY A 217 5.12 -19.11 5.94
CA GLY A 217 6.20 -20.08 6.10
C GLY A 217 7.00 -20.18 4.81
N ALA A 218 7.98 -19.28 4.67
CA ALA A 218 8.99 -19.29 3.61
C ALA A 218 9.49 -20.71 3.30
N GLY A 219 9.09 -21.28 2.15
CA GLY A 219 9.60 -22.58 1.73
C GLY A 219 8.82 -23.32 0.65
N ASN A 220 7.53 -23.07 0.48
CA ASN A 220 6.73 -23.69 -0.59
C ASN A 220 6.08 -22.61 -1.47
N SER A 221 6.82 -22.10 -2.44
CA SER A 221 6.32 -21.19 -3.50
C SER A 221 5.23 -21.80 -4.40
N SER A 222 4.81 -23.04 -4.12
CA SER A 222 3.67 -23.72 -4.74
C SER A 222 2.40 -23.70 -3.89
N ASP A 223 2.43 -23.14 -2.68
CA ASP A 223 1.26 -23.15 -1.81
C ASP A 223 0.30 -22.03 -2.23
N HIS A 224 -0.86 -22.40 -2.74
CA HIS A 224 -1.98 -21.49 -2.98
C HIS A 224 -2.75 -21.22 -1.67
N SER A 225 -2.02 -21.00 -0.59
CA SER A 225 -2.59 -20.61 0.70
C SER A 225 -3.38 -19.29 0.56
N PRO A 226 -4.37 -19.04 1.43
CA PRO A 226 -5.04 -17.74 1.47
C PRO A 226 -4.06 -16.56 1.62
N GLN A 227 -2.97 -16.74 2.37
CA GLN A 227 -1.95 -15.72 2.58
C GLN A 227 -1.17 -15.40 1.31
N SER A 228 -0.70 -16.41 0.58
CA SER A 228 0.02 -16.19 -0.68
C SER A 228 -0.88 -15.60 -1.77
N LEU A 229 -2.18 -15.94 -1.79
CA LEU A 229 -3.16 -15.31 -2.67
C LEU A 229 -3.31 -13.80 -2.41
N ALA A 230 -3.16 -13.34 -1.17
CA ALA A 230 -3.22 -11.92 -0.84
C ALA A 230 -2.13 -11.11 -1.57
N THR A 231 -0.96 -11.70 -1.85
CA THR A 231 0.13 -11.02 -2.58
C THR A 231 -0.22 -10.67 -4.03
N ALA A 232 -1.33 -11.20 -4.55
CA ALA A 232 -1.88 -10.75 -5.82
C ALA A 232 -2.16 -9.24 -5.85
N PHE A 233 -2.31 -8.56 -4.70
CA PHE A 233 -2.33 -7.09 -4.62
C PHE A 233 -1.16 -6.42 -5.33
N CYS A 234 0.06 -6.94 -5.14
CA CYS A 234 1.25 -6.36 -5.74
C CYS A 234 1.20 -6.44 -7.28
N VAL A 235 0.61 -7.50 -7.83
CA VAL A 235 0.63 -7.78 -9.28
C VAL A 235 -0.73 -7.63 -9.96
N SER A 236 -1.71 -7.06 -9.25
CA SER A 236 -3.07 -6.82 -9.78
C SER A 236 -3.13 -5.66 -10.77
N GLY A 237 -2.19 -4.73 -10.71
CA GLY A 237 -2.08 -3.63 -11.67
C GLY A 237 -1.78 -4.10 -13.11
N PRO A 238 -1.82 -3.19 -14.10
CA PRO A 238 -1.57 -3.53 -15.50
C PRO A 238 -0.20 -4.17 -15.75
N ASP A 239 -0.13 -5.11 -16.70
CA ASP A 239 1.10 -5.79 -17.14
C ASP A 239 1.10 -5.92 -18.68
N MET A 240 2.27 -6.12 -19.28
CA MET A 240 2.42 -6.37 -20.72
C MET A 240 3.23 -7.65 -20.95
N PRO A 241 2.61 -8.84 -20.83
CA PRO A 241 3.35 -10.10 -20.89
C PRO A 241 4.03 -10.41 -22.23
N ASP A 242 3.62 -9.71 -23.29
CA ASP A 242 4.06 -9.86 -24.66
C ASP A 242 5.22 -8.92 -25.05
N ILE A 243 5.60 -7.98 -24.18
CA ILE A 243 6.72 -7.06 -24.45
C ILE A 243 8.01 -7.83 -24.77
N ASN A 244 8.75 -7.33 -25.76
CA ASN A 244 9.90 -8.06 -26.30
C ASN A 244 11.10 -8.10 -25.34
N SER A 245 11.32 -7.03 -24.57
CA SER A 245 12.40 -6.94 -23.59
C SER A 245 11.89 -7.35 -22.21
N MET A 246 12.42 -8.46 -21.69
CA MET A 246 12.07 -8.92 -20.34
C MET A 246 12.58 -7.98 -19.25
N ASP A 247 13.71 -7.30 -19.49
CA ASP A 247 14.28 -6.31 -18.57
C ASP A 247 13.37 -5.07 -18.49
N GLU A 248 12.81 -4.65 -19.61
CA GLU A 248 11.83 -3.56 -19.67
C GLU A 248 10.54 -3.95 -18.94
N ARG A 249 10.01 -5.15 -19.19
CA ARG A 249 8.84 -5.66 -18.46
C ARG A 249 9.06 -5.65 -16.96
N ARG A 250 10.21 -6.19 -16.53
CA ARG A 250 10.61 -6.26 -15.12
C ARG A 250 10.68 -4.88 -14.50
N HIS A 251 11.33 -3.94 -15.19
CA HIS A 251 11.41 -2.57 -14.73
C HIS A 251 10.03 -1.94 -14.54
N VAL A 252 9.14 -2.04 -15.54
CA VAL A 252 7.78 -1.50 -15.46
C VAL A 252 7.01 -2.14 -14.31
N LEU A 253 6.97 -3.47 -14.23
CA LEU A 253 6.21 -4.18 -13.21
C LEU A 253 6.69 -3.85 -11.78
N LEU A 254 8.01 -3.81 -11.55
CA LEU A 254 8.56 -3.44 -10.25
C LEU A 254 8.23 -1.98 -9.88
N ASN A 255 8.23 -1.06 -10.86
CA ASN A 255 7.83 0.32 -10.60
C ASN A 255 6.32 0.43 -10.28
N GLU A 256 5.48 -0.35 -10.96
CA GLU A 256 4.04 -0.41 -10.69
C GLU A 256 3.74 -0.95 -9.28
N ILE A 257 4.43 -2.03 -8.87
CA ILE A 257 4.34 -2.57 -7.49
C ILE A 257 4.74 -1.49 -6.49
N THR A 258 5.91 -0.90 -6.67
CA THR A 258 6.47 0.11 -5.74
C THR A 258 5.56 1.33 -5.61
N SER A 259 5.02 1.81 -6.73
CA SER A 259 4.10 2.95 -6.77
C SER A 259 2.75 2.64 -6.11
N THR A 260 2.25 1.41 -6.29
CA THR A 260 0.98 0.96 -5.70
C THR A 260 1.13 0.78 -4.19
N VAL A 261 2.21 0.13 -3.73
CA VAL A 261 2.53 0.00 -2.30
C VAL A 261 2.72 1.37 -1.65
N GLY A 262 3.47 2.26 -2.29
CA GLY A 262 3.68 3.62 -1.77
C GLY A 262 2.39 4.41 -1.63
N SER A 263 1.51 4.36 -2.64
CA SER A 263 0.25 5.12 -2.62
C SER A 263 -0.80 4.53 -1.68
N VAL A 264 -0.99 3.21 -1.68
CA VAL A 264 -2.04 2.54 -0.90
C VAL A 264 -1.62 2.29 0.54
N MET A 265 -0.40 1.82 0.78
CA MET A 265 0.03 1.44 2.14
C MET A 265 0.65 2.61 2.91
N LEU A 266 1.40 3.49 2.23
CA LEU A 266 2.04 4.63 2.89
C LEU A 266 1.23 5.92 2.76
N GLY A 267 0.26 5.98 1.85
CA GLY A 267 -0.47 7.22 1.54
C GLY A 267 0.42 8.29 0.88
N LEU A 268 1.49 7.88 0.20
CA LEU A 268 2.49 8.77 -0.39
C LEU A 268 2.54 8.60 -1.92
N GLN A 269 2.65 9.70 -2.66
CA GLN A 269 2.71 9.67 -4.13
C GLN A 269 4.11 9.30 -4.63
N PHE A 270 4.54 8.08 -4.31
CA PHE A 270 5.90 7.58 -4.56
C PHE A 270 6.26 7.49 -6.03
N GLY A 271 5.30 7.25 -6.92
CA GLY A 271 5.55 6.98 -8.34
C GLY A 271 6.28 8.11 -9.09
N CYS A 272 6.14 9.37 -8.67
CA CYS A 272 6.91 10.46 -9.29
C CYS A 272 8.42 10.31 -9.06
N ALA A 273 8.81 9.69 -7.93
CA ALA A 273 10.19 9.51 -7.56
C ALA A 273 10.94 8.49 -8.43
N GLN A 274 10.26 7.75 -9.32
CA GLN A 274 10.92 6.75 -10.16
C GLN A 274 11.92 7.36 -11.17
N CYS A 275 11.68 8.60 -11.60
CA CYS A 275 12.50 9.30 -12.61
C CYS A 275 13.31 10.47 -12.06
N HIS A 276 12.91 11.07 -10.94
CA HIS A 276 13.57 12.24 -10.37
C HIS A 276 13.14 12.39 -8.91
N ASP A 277 13.85 13.17 -8.10
CA ASP A 277 13.40 13.48 -6.74
C ASP A 277 11.98 14.07 -6.74
N HIS A 278 11.15 13.65 -5.79
CA HIS A 278 9.77 14.09 -5.72
C HIS A 278 9.69 15.62 -5.59
N LYS A 279 8.71 16.25 -6.27
CA LYS A 279 8.67 17.70 -6.45
C LYS A 279 8.46 18.50 -5.16
N TYR A 280 7.70 17.93 -4.22
CA TYR A 280 7.25 18.65 -3.02
C TYR A 280 7.65 17.94 -1.73
N ASP A 281 7.40 16.64 -1.65
CA ASP A 281 7.82 15.82 -0.52
C ASP A 281 9.31 15.47 -0.58
N ALA A 282 9.95 15.35 0.59
CA ALA A 282 11.36 14.98 0.74
C ALA A 282 11.60 13.48 0.50
N ILE A 283 11.28 13.04 -0.73
CA ILE A 283 11.44 11.67 -1.22
C ILE A 283 12.40 11.75 -2.42
N SER A 284 13.59 11.17 -2.27
CA SER A 284 14.54 11.13 -3.39
C SER A 284 14.19 10.04 -4.39
N GLN A 285 14.81 10.11 -5.57
CA GLN A 285 14.78 8.99 -6.51
C GLN A 285 15.37 7.72 -5.86
N ALA A 286 16.43 7.85 -5.07
CA ALA A 286 17.01 6.71 -4.38
C ALA A 286 16.04 6.09 -3.36
N ASP A 287 15.23 6.87 -2.66
CA ASP A 287 14.19 6.35 -1.76
C ASP A 287 13.17 5.46 -2.51
N PHE A 288 12.83 5.80 -3.75
CA PHE A 288 11.98 4.94 -4.60
C PHE A 288 12.65 3.59 -4.90
N TYR A 289 13.90 3.59 -5.34
CA TYR A 289 14.60 2.34 -5.67
C TYR A 289 14.93 1.50 -4.43
N ARG A 290 15.14 2.12 -3.26
CA ARG A 290 15.26 1.41 -1.98
C ARG A 290 13.97 0.71 -1.58
N LEU A 291 12.81 1.35 -1.79
CA LEU A 291 11.51 0.69 -1.56
C LEU A 291 11.27 -0.42 -2.59
N ARG A 292 11.62 -0.18 -3.85
CA ARG A 292 11.52 -1.18 -4.93
C ARG A 292 12.38 -2.42 -4.67
N ALA A 293 13.55 -2.25 -4.04
CA ALA A 293 14.49 -3.35 -3.79
C ALA A 293 13.89 -4.48 -2.94
N PHE A 294 12.88 -4.21 -2.10
CA PHE A 294 12.14 -5.28 -1.39
C PHE A 294 11.44 -6.27 -2.33
N PHE A 295 11.03 -5.82 -3.51
CA PHE A 295 10.25 -6.62 -4.47
C PHE A 295 11.09 -7.20 -5.60
N ASP A 296 12.37 -6.83 -5.73
CA ASP A 296 13.20 -7.27 -6.85
C ASP A 296 13.24 -8.81 -6.90
N SER A 297 13.37 -9.48 -5.76
CA SER A 297 13.39 -10.95 -5.70
C SER A 297 12.04 -11.65 -5.73
N SER A 298 10.94 -10.91 -5.82
CA SER A 298 9.59 -11.46 -5.64
C SER A 298 8.88 -11.82 -6.95
N ILE A 299 9.57 -11.67 -8.09
CA ILE A 299 8.99 -11.82 -9.43
C ILE A 299 9.86 -12.67 -10.34
N GLU A 300 9.29 -13.78 -10.82
CA GLU A 300 9.78 -14.57 -11.95
C GLU A 300 8.94 -14.27 -13.20
N LEU A 301 9.57 -13.71 -14.23
CA LEU A 301 8.88 -13.40 -15.47
C LEU A 301 9.02 -14.50 -16.51
N LYS A 302 7.89 -14.90 -17.10
CA LYS A 302 7.82 -15.80 -18.25
C LYS A 302 7.24 -15.07 -19.44
N LYS A 303 7.88 -15.20 -20.60
CA LYS A 303 7.41 -14.55 -21.84
C LYS A 303 5.99 -15.03 -22.14
N ASN A 304 5.11 -14.10 -22.48
CA ASN A 304 3.70 -14.32 -22.78
C ASN A 304 2.82 -14.83 -21.63
N GLN A 305 3.30 -14.82 -20.38
CA GLN A 305 2.55 -15.25 -19.20
C GLN A 305 2.49 -14.15 -18.15
N SER A 306 1.30 -13.83 -17.66
CA SER A 306 1.05 -12.83 -16.60
C SER A 306 1.52 -13.35 -15.24
N VAL A 307 1.90 -12.42 -14.35
CA VAL A 307 2.26 -12.74 -12.96
C VAL A 307 0.99 -12.69 -12.12
N SER A 308 0.72 -13.73 -11.32
CA SER A 308 -0.53 -13.82 -10.55
C SER A 308 -0.35 -13.64 -9.04
N VAL A 309 0.84 -13.93 -8.51
CA VAL A 309 1.22 -13.76 -7.09
C VAL A 309 2.72 -13.46 -7.00
N LEU A 310 3.17 -12.97 -5.86
CA LEU A 310 4.60 -12.89 -5.57
C LEU A 310 5.17 -14.27 -5.23
N ALA A 311 6.46 -14.45 -5.51
CA ALA A 311 7.23 -15.60 -5.05
C ALA A 311 8.68 -15.19 -4.83
N SER A 312 9.18 -15.33 -3.61
CA SER A 312 10.59 -15.06 -3.34
C SER A 312 11.53 -16.13 -3.91
N HIS A 313 12.64 -15.66 -4.45
CA HIS A 313 13.73 -16.49 -4.98
C HIS A 313 15.04 -16.27 -4.20
N LYS A 314 15.91 -17.29 -4.15
CA LYS A 314 17.15 -17.29 -3.33
C LYS A 314 18.35 -16.55 -3.93
N ASP A 315 18.32 -16.26 -5.24
CA ASP A 315 19.40 -15.58 -5.95
C ASP A 315 18.97 -14.15 -6.30
N TYR A 316 19.71 -13.17 -5.79
CA TYR A 316 19.31 -11.76 -5.81
C TYR A 316 20.24 -10.94 -6.71
N PRO A 317 19.78 -10.35 -7.82
CA PRO A 317 20.53 -9.28 -8.45
C PRO A 317 20.51 -8.06 -7.52
N GLN A 318 21.65 -7.40 -7.37
CA GLN A 318 21.72 -6.14 -6.64
C GLN A 318 20.80 -5.12 -7.32
N THR A 319 19.88 -4.51 -6.57
CA THR A 319 19.01 -3.46 -7.10
C THR A 319 19.85 -2.20 -7.33
N HIS A 320 19.60 -1.53 -8.44
CA HIS A 320 20.26 -0.29 -8.80
C HIS A 320 19.23 0.82 -9.03
N LEU A 321 19.64 2.05 -8.79
CA LEU A 321 18.90 3.22 -9.24
C LEU A 321 18.91 3.29 -10.76
N MET A 322 17.80 3.62 -11.41
CA MET A 322 17.77 3.85 -12.85
C MET A 322 17.84 5.34 -13.15
N ILE A 323 18.87 5.77 -13.87
CA ILE A 323 19.15 7.18 -14.12
C ILE A 323 17.99 7.77 -14.92
N ARG A 324 17.29 8.75 -14.33
CA ARG A 324 16.05 9.33 -14.88
C ARG A 324 14.92 8.32 -15.13
N GLY A 325 14.96 7.17 -14.47
CA GLY A 325 13.99 6.09 -14.66
C GLY A 325 14.21 5.26 -15.93
N ASP A 326 15.31 5.48 -16.67
CA ASP A 326 15.61 4.70 -17.86
C ASP A 326 16.21 3.35 -17.48
N TRP A 327 15.49 2.26 -17.76
CA TRP A 327 15.93 0.89 -17.46
C TRP A 327 17.25 0.50 -18.14
N ARG A 328 17.65 1.20 -19.21
CA ARG A 328 18.92 0.96 -19.92
C ARG A 328 20.10 1.67 -19.26
N ARG A 329 19.85 2.55 -18.30
CA ARG A 329 20.86 3.40 -17.65
C ARG A 329 20.90 3.11 -16.16
N THR A 330 21.71 2.12 -15.81
CA THR A 330 21.94 1.71 -14.43
C THR A 330 22.86 2.72 -13.73
N GLY A 331 22.42 3.24 -12.58
CA GLY A 331 23.20 4.05 -11.66
C GLY A 331 23.75 3.20 -10.50
N PRO A 332 24.09 3.80 -9.35
CA PRO A 332 24.62 3.08 -8.20
C PRO A 332 23.69 2.01 -7.64
N PRO A 333 24.25 1.00 -6.96
CA PRO A 333 23.46 0.03 -6.23
C PRO A 333 22.75 0.69 -5.03
N VAL A 334 21.59 0.12 -4.67
CA VAL A 334 20.81 0.52 -3.50
C VAL A 334 20.42 -0.72 -2.69
N GLU A 335 20.34 -0.55 -1.37
CA GLU A 335 19.86 -1.58 -0.46
C GLU A 335 18.39 -1.34 -0.10
N PRO A 336 17.61 -2.41 0.18
CA PRO A 336 16.22 -2.26 0.63
C PRO A 336 16.09 -1.38 1.87
N ALA A 337 15.27 -0.34 1.79
CA ALA A 337 15.00 0.54 2.92
C ALA A 337 13.66 1.29 2.76
N PHE A 338 13.09 1.70 3.89
CA PHE A 338 11.96 2.61 3.91
C PHE A 338 12.38 4.05 3.55
N PRO A 339 11.43 4.89 3.10
CA PRO A 339 11.71 6.28 2.74
C PRO A 339 12.37 7.04 3.89
N ARG A 340 13.46 7.76 3.63
CA ARG A 340 14.20 8.48 4.68
C ARG A 340 13.32 9.43 5.50
N VAL A 341 12.39 10.16 4.86
CA VAL A 341 11.47 11.09 5.54
C VAL A 341 10.47 10.40 6.48
N ALA A 342 10.09 9.16 6.20
CA ALA A 342 9.19 8.36 7.03
C ALA A 342 9.93 7.49 8.05
N ASN A 343 11.22 7.22 7.84
CA ASN A 343 12.05 6.49 8.78
C ASN A 343 12.49 7.41 9.94
N LEU A 344 11.89 7.22 11.12
CA LEU A 344 12.17 7.99 12.34
C LEU A 344 13.24 7.34 13.23
N SER A 345 13.82 6.21 12.80
CA SER A 345 14.81 5.45 13.57
C SER A 345 16.23 6.01 13.51
#